data_AF-A0A353LVX1-F1
#
_entry.id   AF-A0A353LVX1-F1
#
_cell.length_a   1.000
_cell.length_b   1.000
_cell.length_c   1.000
_cell.angle_alpha   90.00
_cell.angle_beta   90.00
_cell.angle_gamma   90.00
#
_symmetry.space_group_name_H-M   'P 1'
#
loop_
_entity.id
_entity.type
_entity.pdbx_description
1 polymer ?
#
loop_
_entity_poly.entity_id
_entity_poly.type
_entity_poly.pdbx_seq_one_letter_code
_entity_poly.pdbx_strand_id
1 'polypeptide(L)'
;MTTMFQGGPTMSVKSKAAVIVDKGKVEVRTIGIPAPKRGEVLVRQKAAALCTLEQRFFTGVFPTYPGVWGHEVSGIIEAIGPDTYTPLKVGDHVARGCGSACDECYFCAMGQDAKCEVEKMRLKGQQKSDRDDGIMGIFGLSQYSVVDPRNLVPISKDIPFEHAALSEPIACAVASANKLDIELGQTVVVIGAGAMGMANILVAKSHGAFVVVSELDAKRRQNALDAGAHAVLDPNSGDIVQQLKDMNDGRLADVVIVTIGLGPANEQAMTLVAPNGKIMLFASAHPAVPMTVDPNVIHRSGIMITGSTSKNRKDLFQASLLIARRIINVEPMIEKVIPLDQAQLAFDEAIKQENYRIVVSM
;
A
#
# COMPACT_ATOMS: atom_id res chain seq x y z
N MET A 1 -10.62 14.21 39.02
CA MET A 1 -10.64 12.82 39.50
C MET A 1 -9.93 11.98 38.45
N THR A 2 -8.66 11.66 38.72
CA THR A 2 -7.71 11.08 37.78
C THR A 2 -7.62 9.58 38.07
N THR A 3 -8.40 8.77 37.36
CA THR A 3 -8.39 7.31 37.51
C THR A 3 -7.42 6.67 36.53
N MET A 4 -6.31 6.20 37.11
CA MET A 4 -5.55 4.98 36.80
C MET A 4 -5.28 4.63 35.33
N PHE A 5 -4.07 4.97 34.86
CA PHE A 5 -3.39 4.20 33.80
C PHE A 5 -2.92 2.87 34.42
N GLN A 6 -3.70 1.80 34.27
CA GLN A 6 -3.28 0.46 34.68
C GLN A 6 -2.34 -0.16 33.64
N GLY A 7 -1.07 -0.26 34.03
CA GLY A 7 -0.09 -1.31 33.68
C GLY A 7 -0.03 -1.82 32.24
N GLY A 8 0.83 -1.22 31.42
CA GLY A 8 1.36 -1.90 30.24
C GLY A 8 2.25 -3.10 30.64
N PRO A 9 2.52 -4.05 29.73
CA PRO A 9 3.41 -5.16 29.99
C PRO A 9 4.80 -4.60 30.34
N THR A 10 5.28 -4.92 31.53
CA THR A 10 6.61 -4.53 32.02
C THR A 10 7.70 -5.48 31.53
N MET A 11 7.33 -6.51 30.73
CA MET A 11 8.22 -7.55 30.24
C MET A 11 8.04 -7.82 28.75
N SER A 12 9.05 -8.42 28.13
CA SER A 12 9.01 -8.86 26.73
C SER A 12 7.94 -9.95 26.52
N VAL A 13 7.32 -9.95 25.34
CA VAL A 13 6.27 -10.90 24.95
C VAL A 13 6.82 -11.87 23.92
N LYS A 14 6.51 -13.17 24.05
CA LYS A 14 6.84 -14.17 23.03
C LYS A 14 5.87 -14.04 21.86
N SER A 15 6.39 -14.03 20.64
CA SER A 15 5.63 -13.82 19.42
C SER A 15 6.05 -14.81 18.35
N LYS A 16 5.11 -15.50 17.70
CA LYS A 16 5.41 -16.19 16.43
C LYS A 16 5.61 -15.14 15.34
N ALA A 17 6.59 -15.35 14.46
CA ALA A 17 6.86 -14.47 13.34
C ALA A 17 7.31 -15.26 12.12
N ALA A 18 6.92 -14.79 10.93
CA ALA A 18 7.45 -15.26 9.66
C ALA A 18 8.78 -14.57 9.41
N VAL A 19 9.87 -15.31 9.57
CA VAL A 19 11.23 -14.84 9.37
C VAL A 19 11.67 -15.27 7.98
N ILE A 20 11.98 -14.32 7.09
CA ILE A 20 12.67 -14.62 5.84
C ILE A 20 14.13 -14.88 6.20
N VAL A 21 14.55 -16.14 6.12
CA VAL A 21 15.86 -16.58 6.59
C VAL A 21 16.90 -16.64 5.48
N ASP A 22 16.45 -16.81 4.25
CA ASP A 22 17.28 -16.80 3.04
C ASP A 22 16.38 -16.56 1.80
N LYS A 23 16.98 -16.42 0.63
CA LYS A 23 16.28 -16.33 -0.65
C LYS A 23 15.33 -17.53 -0.82
N GLY A 24 14.05 -17.24 -1.03
CA GLY A 24 13.00 -18.23 -1.26
C GLY A 24 12.63 -19.03 -0.01
N LYS A 25 13.11 -18.65 1.19
CA LYS A 25 12.92 -19.43 2.41
C LYS A 25 12.39 -18.59 3.57
N VAL A 26 11.24 -19.00 4.11
CA VAL A 26 10.59 -18.42 5.28
C VAL A 26 10.40 -19.48 6.36
N GLU A 27 10.75 -19.14 7.59
CA GLU A 27 10.56 -19.99 8.76
C GLU A 27 9.68 -19.29 9.79
N VAL A 28 8.73 -20.01 10.37
CA VAL A 28 7.95 -19.51 11.52
C VAL A 28 8.78 -19.74 12.78
N ARG A 29 9.23 -18.66 13.41
CA ARG A 29 10.05 -18.72 14.64
C ARG A 29 9.33 -18.01 15.79
N THR A 30 9.61 -18.44 17.01
CA THR A 30 9.18 -17.72 18.20
C THR A 30 10.27 -16.74 18.63
N ILE A 31 9.96 -15.45 18.61
CA ILE A 31 10.88 -14.35 18.94
C ILE A 31 10.40 -13.57 20.16
N GLY A 32 11.29 -12.82 20.80
CA GLY A 32 10.94 -11.89 21.87
C GLY A 32 10.63 -10.49 21.33
N ILE A 33 9.48 -9.94 21.64
CA ILE A 33 9.12 -8.54 21.35
C ILE A 33 9.25 -7.74 22.66
N PRO A 34 10.04 -6.66 22.69
CA PRO A 34 10.22 -5.88 23.91
C PRO A 34 8.90 -5.19 24.32
N ALA A 35 8.81 -4.82 25.60
CA ALA A 35 7.74 -3.94 26.08
C ALA A 35 7.83 -2.57 25.38
N PRO A 36 6.69 -1.92 25.08
CA PRO A 36 6.70 -0.59 24.46
C PRO A 36 7.27 0.45 25.42
N LYS A 37 8.20 1.27 24.95
CA LYS A 37 8.79 2.38 25.71
C LYS A 37 7.94 3.64 25.55
N ARG A 38 8.36 4.73 26.21
CA ARG A 38 7.78 6.05 25.99
C ARG A 38 7.83 6.42 24.51
N GLY A 39 6.69 6.84 23.96
CA GLY A 39 6.53 7.15 22.54
C GLY A 39 6.13 5.95 21.68
N GLU A 40 5.92 4.77 22.27
CA GLU A 40 5.64 3.54 21.54
C GLU A 40 4.36 2.86 22.06
N VAL A 41 3.78 2.03 21.20
CA VAL A 41 2.66 1.14 21.55
C VAL A 41 2.97 -0.28 21.11
N LEU A 42 2.44 -1.26 21.83
CA LEU A 42 2.47 -2.66 21.43
C LEU A 42 1.18 -2.98 20.68
N VAL A 43 1.31 -3.46 19.45
CA VAL A 43 0.19 -3.88 18.62
C VAL A 43 0.18 -5.41 18.57
N ARG A 44 -0.96 -6.01 18.93
CA ARG A 44 -1.25 -7.41 18.63
C ARG A 44 -1.80 -7.49 17.21
N GLN A 45 -0.94 -7.93 16.30
CA GLN A 45 -1.22 -7.97 14.87
C GLN A 45 -2.20 -9.11 14.58
N LYS A 46 -3.06 -8.87 13.60
CA LYS A 46 -4.18 -9.77 13.25
C LYS A 46 -4.16 -10.18 11.79
N ALA A 47 -3.76 -9.27 10.91
CA ALA A 47 -3.54 -9.58 9.50
C ALA A 47 -2.41 -8.73 8.95
N ALA A 48 -1.65 -9.29 8.00
CA ALA A 48 -0.62 -8.59 7.25
C ALA A 48 -0.70 -8.97 5.76
N ALA A 49 -0.95 -8.02 4.89
CA ALA A 49 -0.93 -8.26 3.44
C ALA A 49 0.51 -8.25 2.90
N LEU A 50 0.80 -9.14 1.96
CA LEU A 50 2.13 -9.28 1.35
C LEU A 50 2.28 -8.33 0.17
N CYS A 51 3.06 -7.27 0.36
CA CYS A 51 3.37 -6.32 -0.70
C CYS A 51 4.48 -6.84 -1.62
N THR A 52 4.62 -6.19 -2.77
CA THR A 52 5.73 -6.42 -3.70
C THR A 52 7.09 -6.16 -3.03
N LEU A 53 7.15 -5.33 -1.98
CA LEU A 53 8.38 -5.13 -1.22
C LEU A 53 8.78 -6.40 -0.44
N GLU A 54 7.86 -7.02 0.31
CA GLU A 54 8.11 -8.30 0.98
C GLU A 54 8.48 -9.40 -0.02
N GLN A 55 7.84 -9.42 -1.19
CA GLN A 55 8.20 -10.33 -2.29
C GLN A 55 9.63 -10.09 -2.79
N ARG A 56 10.11 -8.84 -2.86
CA ARG A 56 11.50 -8.52 -3.24
C ARG A 56 12.52 -8.97 -2.20
N PHE A 57 12.18 -8.89 -0.91
CA PHE A 57 12.99 -9.50 0.13
C PHE A 57 13.03 -11.01 -0.06
N PHE A 58 11.88 -11.67 -0.15
CA PHE A 58 11.79 -13.12 -0.32
C PHE A 58 12.50 -13.65 -1.58
N THR A 59 12.35 -13.00 -2.73
CA THR A 59 12.97 -13.43 -3.99
C THR A 59 14.45 -13.08 -4.10
N GLY A 60 15.02 -12.34 -3.12
CA GLY A 60 16.42 -11.94 -3.11
C GLY A 60 16.78 -10.79 -4.04
N VAL A 61 15.79 -10.04 -4.54
CA VAL A 61 16.02 -8.73 -5.18
C VAL A 61 16.60 -7.75 -4.14
N PHE A 62 16.11 -7.82 -2.90
CA PHE A 62 16.66 -7.13 -1.74
C PHE A 62 17.16 -8.15 -0.71
N PRO A 63 18.42 -8.60 -0.79
CA PRO A 63 18.94 -9.69 0.03
C PRO A 63 19.28 -9.23 1.46
N THR A 64 18.26 -9.06 2.31
CA THR A 64 18.39 -8.64 3.71
C THR A 64 17.78 -9.69 4.64
N TYR A 65 18.62 -10.58 5.17
CA TYR A 65 18.22 -11.73 5.99
C TYR A 65 19.14 -11.89 7.22
N PRO A 66 18.66 -12.51 8.32
CA PRO A 66 17.26 -12.87 8.56
C PRO A 66 16.41 -11.62 8.86
N GLY A 67 15.17 -11.58 8.38
CA GLY A 67 14.29 -10.41 8.56
C GLY A 67 12.81 -10.74 8.74
N VAL A 68 12.14 -9.97 9.60
CA VAL A 68 10.68 -9.96 9.74
C VAL A 68 10.15 -8.62 9.24
N TRP A 69 9.53 -8.67 8.06
CA TRP A 69 9.03 -7.50 7.34
C TRP A 69 7.52 -7.33 7.51
N GLY A 70 6.82 -6.73 6.54
CA GLY A 70 5.38 -6.51 6.57
C GLY A 70 5.04 -5.07 6.97
N HIS A 71 4.47 -4.32 6.03
CA HIS A 71 4.07 -2.93 6.26
C HIS A 71 2.59 -2.65 5.95
N GLU A 72 1.87 -3.62 5.39
CA GLU A 72 0.42 -3.56 5.18
C GLU A 72 -0.26 -4.36 6.31
N VAL A 73 -0.41 -3.77 7.51
CA VAL A 73 -0.78 -4.53 8.73
C VAL A 73 -1.99 -3.94 9.44
N SER A 74 -2.79 -4.80 10.07
CA SER A 74 -3.84 -4.41 11.01
C SER A 74 -3.78 -5.22 12.30
N GLY A 75 -4.33 -4.66 13.37
CA GLY A 75 -4.29 -5.28 14.68
C GLY A 75 -5.03 -4.51 15.75
N ILE A 76 -4.74 -4.86 17.00
CA ILE A 76 -5.35 -4.26 18.18
C ILE A 76 -4.24 -3.67 19.05
N ILE A 77 -4.45 -2.47 19.60
CA ILE A 77 -3.55 -1.91 20.60
C ILE A 77 -3.61 -2.81 21.84
N GLU A 78 -2.52 -3.53 22.09
CA GLU A 78 -2.38 -4.42 23.24
C GLU A 78 -1.91 -3.64 24.47
N ALA A 79 -0.98 -2.69 24.26
CA ALA A 79 -0.47 -1.85 25.33
C ALA A 79 0.09 -0.53 24.82
N ILE A 80 0.18 0.43 25.73
CA ILE A 80 0.76 1.76 25.48
C ILE A 80 1.95 1.93 26.43
N GLY A 81 3.09 2.36 25.90
CA GLY A 81 4.28 2.59 26.71
C GLY A 81 4.09 3.74 27.71
N PRO A 82 4.83 3.74 28.82
CA PRO A 82 4.68 4.75 29.88
C PRO A 82 4.90 6.16 29.35
N ASP A 83 4.11 7.12 29.82
CA ASP A 83 4.16 8.55 29.44
C ASP A 83 4.07 8.82 27.93
N THR A 84 3.51 7.87 27.15
CA THR A 84 3.28 8.03 25.72
C THR A 84 2.04 8.85 25.47
N TYR A 85 2.20 9.97 24.76
CA TYR A 85 1.08 10.77 24.30
C TYR A 85 0.52 10.20 22.99
N THR A 86 -0.75 9.78 23.02
CA THR A 86 -1.46 9.26 21.85
C THR A 86 -2.98 9.39 22.06
N PRO A 87 -3.79 9.66 21.02
CA PRO A 87 -5.24 9.60 21.12
C PRO A 87 -5.79 8.15 21.14
N LEU A 88 -4.96 7.16 20.81
CA LEU A 88 -5.32 5.75 20.77
C LEU A 88 -5.42 5.15 22.18
N LYS A 89 -6.24 4.10 22.33
CA LYS A 89 -6.47 3.38 23.58
C LYS A 89 -6.22 1.89 23.40
N VAL A 90 -5.89 1.21 24.50
CA VAL A 90 -5.84 -0.26 24.54
C VAL A 90 -7.20 -0.81 24.10
N GLY A 91 -7.17 -1.80 23.21
CA GLY A 91 -8.38 -2.39 22.60
C GLY A 91 -8.90 -1.67 21.35
N ASP A 92 -8.28 -0.56 20.91
CA ASP A 92 -8.59 0.05 19.63
C ASP A 92 -8.10 -0.85 18.48
N HIS A 93 -8.93 -0.98 17.45
CA HIS A 93 -8.55 -1.62 16.20
C HIS A 93 -7.83 -0.58 15.34
N VAL A 94 -6.69 -0.97 14.78
CA VAL A 94 -5.83 -0.07 14.03
C VAL A 94 -5.34 -0.72 12.75
N ALA A 95 -5.11 0.11 11.74
CA ALA A 95 -4.26 -0.21 10.61
C ALA A 95 -2.95 0.55 10.71
N ARG A 96 -1.89 -0.04 10.17
CA ARG A 96 -0.53 0.47 10.21
C ARG A 96 -0.10 0.93 8.83
N GLY A 97 0.49 2.10 8.76
CA GLY A 97 1.31 2.54 7.63
C GLY A 97 2.80 2.27 7.86
N CYS A 98 3.57 2.40 6.78
CA CYS A 98 5.03 2.36 6.84
C CYS A 98 5.62 3.72 7.25
N GLY A 99 6.58 3.70 8.17
CA GLY A 99 7.52 4.79 8.47
C GLY A 99 7.04 5.87 9.44
N SER A 100 7.93 6.29 10.37
CA SER A 100 7.70 7.39 11.32
C SER A 100 8.37 8.68 10.85
N ALA A 101 7.59 9.60 10.29
CA ALA A 101 8.02 10.98 10.02
C ALA A 101 8.55 11.69 11.29
N CYS A 102 9.43 12.68 11.12
CA CYS A 102 9.95 13.44 12.27
C CYS A 102 9.03 14.53 12.79
N ASP A 103 8.05 14.96 12.01
CA ASP A 103 7.08 16.04 12.33
C ASP A 103 7.69 17.45 12.46
N GLU A 104 8.98 17.61 12.22
CA GLU A 104 9.72 18.87 12.45
C GLU A 104 10.41 19.42 11.18
N CYS A 105 10.73 18.57 10.21
CA CYS A 105 11.45 19.02 9.01
C CYS A 105 10.52 19.79 8.06
N TYR A 106 11.12 20.53 7.12
CA TYR A 106 10.39 21.29 6.08
C TYR A 106 9.27 20.48 5.42
N PHE A 107 9.56 19.25 4.96
CA PHE A 107 8.54 18.41 4.32
C PHE A 107 7.40 18.04 5.26
N CYS A 108 7.68 17.74 6.54
CA CYS A 108 6.62 17.46 7.51
C CYS A 108 5.78 18.71 7.77
N ALA A 109 6.41 19.87 7.95
CA ALA A 109 5.74 21.15 8.18
C ALA A 109 4.86 21.57 6.99
N MET A 110 5.21 21.16 5.77
CA MET A 110 4.44 21.40 4.55
C MET A 110 3.39 20.30 4.25
N GLY A 111 3.17 19.34 5.17
CA GLY A 111 2.21 18.23 4.97
C GLY A 111 2.66 17.18 3.93
N GLN A 112 3.95 17.13 3.64
CA GLN A 112 4.61 16.24 2.68
C GLN A 112 5.50 15.22 3.41
N ASP A 113 5.07 14.72 4.56
CA ASP A 113 5.82 13.82 5.44
C ASP A 113 6.31 12.55 4.75
N ALA A 114 5.67 12.08 3.68
CA ALA A 114 6.20 11.00 2.83
C ALA A 114 7.59 11.28 2.20
N LYS A 115 8.06 12.54 2.22
CA LYS A 115 9.40 12.97 1.79
C LYS A 115 10.35 13.24 2.96
N CYS A 116 9.98 12.89 4.19
CA CYS A 116 10.82 13.05 5.36
C CYS A 116 12.12 12.22 5.26
N GLU A 117 13.26 12.90 5.22
CA GLU A 117 14.57 12.21 5.17
C GLU A 117 14.86 11.42 6.46
N VAL A 118 14.40 11.90 7.61
CA VAL A 118 14.55 11.18 8.88
C VAL A 118 13.76 9.87 8.87
N GLU A 119 12.55 9.86 8.29
CA GLU A 119 11.77 8.64 8.11
C GLU A 119 12.52 7.64 7.20
N LYS A 120 13.04 8.11 6.07
CA LYS A 120 13.84 7.28 5.16
C LYS A 120 15.06 6.68 5.86
N MET A 121 15.75 7.47 6.69
CA MET A 121 16.88 6.99 7.51
C MET A 121 16.42 5.94 8.52
N ARG A 122 15.30 6.16 9.22
CA ARG A 122 14.72 5.19 10.16
C ARG A 122 14.36 3.88 9.46
N LEU A 123 13.70 3.93 8.31
CA LEU A 123 13.34 2.75 7.51
C LEU A 123 14.58 1.98 7.02
N LYS A 124 15.63 2.67 6.56
CA LYS A 124 16.92 2.03 6.25
C LYS A 124 17.57 1.42 7.49
N GLY A 125 17.43 2.06 8.65
CA GLY A 125 17.91 1.54 9.93
C GLY A 125 17.28 0.21 10.31
N GLN A 126 16.04 -0.05 9.91
CA GLN A 126 15.35 -1.34 10.14
C GLN A 126 15.97 -2.50 9.35
N GLN A 127 16.87 -2.22 8.40
CA GLN A 127 17.69 -3.21 7.69
C GLN A 127 19.00 -3.52 8.42
N LYS A 128 19.10 -3.12 9.68
CA LYS A 128 20.17 -3.48 10.62
C LYS A 128 19.50 -4.00 11.89
N SER A 129 20.20 -4.83 12.64
CA SER A 129 19.71 -5.36 13.91
C SER A 129 20.73 -5.11 15.01
N ASP A 130 20.23 -4.61 16.14
CA ASP A 130 20.91 -4.54 17.43
C ASP A 130 20.39 -5.64 18.38
N ARG A 131 19.55 -6.55 17.89
CA ARG A 131 18.97 -7.64 18.67
C ARG A 131 19.92 -8.81 18.78
N ASP A 132 19.89 -9.49 19.93
CA ASP A 132 20.68 -10.71 20.18
C ASP A 132 20.39 -11.85 19.20
N ASP A 133 19.16 -11.91 18.67
CA ASP A 133 18.75 -12.90 17.65
C ASP A 133 19.17 -12.53 16.22
N GLY A 134 19.75 -11.34 16.02
CA GLY A 134 20.20 -10.81 14.73
C GLY A 134 19.07 -10.54 13.73
N ILE A 135 17.80 -10.69 14.12
CA ILE A 135 16.66 -10.54 13.21
C ILE A 135 16.42 -9.06 12.94
N MET A 136 16.33 -8.69 11.67
CA MET A 136 16.06 -7.33 11.21
C MET A 136 14.56 -7.11 10.96
N GLY A 137 14.18 -5.84 10.76
CA GLY A 137 12.92 -5.47 10.16
C GLY A 137 11.95 -4.74 11.08
N ILE A 138 10.78 -4.46 10.53
CA ILE A 138 9.70 -3.68 11.17
C ILE A 138 8.67 -4.54 11.89
N PHE A 139 8.87 -5.87 11.86
CA PHE A 139 8.11 -6.89 12.58
C PHE A 139 6.62 -6.91 12.27
N GLY A 140 6.18 -6.54 11.06
CA GLY A 140 4.76 -6.61 10.68
C GLY A 140 4.19 -8.03 10.55
N LEU A 141 5.01 -8.96 10.10
CA LEU A 141 4.72 -10.39 9.96
C LEU A 141 5.02 -11.18 11.25
N SER A 142 4.75 -10.56 12.40
CA SER A 142 4.88 -11.12 13.74
C SER A 142 3.52 -11.02 14.43
N GLN A 143 3.19 -11.85 15.42
CA GLN A 143 1.92 -11.67 16.17
C GLN A 143 1.91 -10.38 17.00
N TYR A 144 3.08 -9.87 17.37
CA TYR A 144 3.24 -8.60 18.07
C TYR A 144 4.35 -7.76 17.46
N SER A 145 4.17 -6.44 17.48
CA SER A 145 5.22 -5.47 17.17
C SER A 145 5.09 -4.21 18.01
N VAL A 146 6.24 -3.59 18.30
CA VAL A 146 6.29 -2.26 18.90
C VAL A 146 6.29 -1.24 17.77
N VAL A 147 5.39 -0.27 17.86
CA VAL A 147 5.12 0.69 16.79
C VAL A 147 5.03 2.09 17.37
N ASP A 148 5.51 3.07 16.61
CA ASP A 148 5.20 4.47 16.86
C ASP A 148 3.71 4.72 16.59
N PRO A 149 2.91 5.19 17.57
CA PRO A 149 1.48 5.36 17.41
C PRO A 149 1.10 6.32 16.28
N ARG A 150 2.02 7.17 15.83
CA ARG A 150 1.79 8.10 14.72
C ARG A 150 1.68 7.42 13.36
N ASN A 151 2.07 6.15 13.27
CA ASN A 151 1.94 5.32 12.06
C ASN A 151 0.66 4.49 12.06
N LEU A 152 -0.19 4.67 13.08
CA LEU A 152 -1.42 3.92 13.25
C LEU A 152 -2.61 4.84 13.00
N VAL A 153 -3.60 4.30 12.32
CA VAL A 153 -4.90 4.94 12.12
C VAL A 153 -5.98 4.05 12.70
N PRO A 154 -6.99 4.63 13.38
CA PRO A 154 -8.10 3.85 13.89
C PRO A 154 -8.92 3.26 12.74
N ILE A 155 -9.40 2.04 12.95
CA ILE A 155 -10.33 1.32 12.08
C ILE A 155 -11.55 0.90 12.91
N SER A 156 -12.72 0.88 12.27
CA SER A 156 -13.94 0.44 12.94
C SER A 156 -13.88 -1.05 13.31
N LYS A 157 -14.44 -1.41 14.47
CA LYS A 157 -14.30 -2.76 15.06
C LYS A 157 -15.00 -3.87 14.26
N ASP A 158 -15.95 -3.49 13.43
CA ASP A 158 -16.73 -4.37 12.56
C ASP A 158 -16.07 -4.65 11.20
N ILE A 159 -14.91 -4.04 10.92
CA ILE A 159 -14.13 -4.31 9.72
C ILE A 159 -13.22 -5.53 9.96
N PRO A 160 -13.26 -6.55 9.08
CA PRO A 160 -12.31 -7.66 9.12
C PRO A 160 -10.87 -7.17 9.08
N PHE A 161 -9.98 -7.79 9.85
CA PHE A 161 -8.58 -7.36 9.93
C PHE A 161 -7.86 -7.47 8.57
N GLU A 162 -8.23 -8.46 7.77
CA GLU A 162 -7.71 -8.67 6.43
C GLU A 162 -8.01 -7.47 5.52
N HIS A 163 -9.19 -6.88 5.66
CA HIS A 163 -9.60 -5.69 4.93
C HIS A 163 -8.88 -4.45 5.48
N ALA A 164 -8.79 -4.35 6.80
CA ALA A 164 -8.09 -3.25 7.47
C ALA A 164 -6.58 -3.20 7.11
N ALA A 165 -5.95 -4.35 6.88
CA ALA A 165 -4.54 -4.44 6.49
C ALA A 165 -4.27 -3.77 5.13
N LEU A 166 -5.28 -3.69 4.27
CA LEU A 166 -5.23 -3.00 2.98
C LEU A 166 -5.33 -1.46 3.09
N SER A 167 -5.42 -0.88 4.30
CA SER A 167 -5.41 0.58 4.47
C SER A 167 -4.13 1.20 3.91
N GLU A 168 -2.98 0.52 4.03
CA GLU A 168 -1.70 1.02 3.50
C GLU A 168 -1.67 1.09 1.97
N PRO A 169 -2.01 0.03 1.21
CA PRO A 169 -2.03 0.11 -0.25
C PRO A 169 -3.13 1.06 -0.75
N ILE A 170 -4.30 1.11 -0.09
CA ILE A 170 -5.33 2.11 -0.42
C ILE A 170 -4.80 3.53 -0.19
N ALA A 171 -4.05 3.78 0.88
CA ALA A 171 -3.45 5.08 1.14
C ALA A 171 -2.49 5.52 0.03
N CYS A 172 -1.77 4.59 -0.59
CA CYS A 172 -0.93 4.90 -1.75
C CYS A 172 -1.76 5.35 -2.96
N ALA A 173 -2.92 4.71 -3.20
CA ALA A 173 -3.86 5.13 -4.24
C ALA A 173 -4.54 6.48 -3.92
N VAL A 174 -4.88 6.73 -2.65
CA VAL A 174 -5.39 8.03 -2.17
C VAL A 174 -4.37 9.13 -2.40
N ALA A 175 -3.10 8.89 -2.05
CA ALA A 175 -2.01 9.85 -2.29
C ALA A 175 -1.91 10.22 -3.77
N SER A 176 -2.03 9.23 -4.67
CA SER A 176 -2.03 9.45 -6.10
C SER A 176 -3.25 10.23 -6.59
N ALA A 177 -4.46 9.89 -6.14
CA ALA A 177 -5.68 10.60 -6.50
C ALA A 177 -5.65 12.07 -6.02
N ASN A 178 -5.22 12.30 -4.77
CA ASN A 178 -5.03 13.63 -4.20
C ASN A 178 -4.02 14.45 -5.01
N LYS A 179 -2.89 13.84 -5.39
CA LYS A 179 -1.85 14.51 -6.17
C LYS A 179 -2.27 14.82 -7.60
N LEU A 180 -3.07 13.93 -8.19
CA LEU A 180 -3.66 14.11 -9.50
C LEU A 180 -4.81 15.08 -9.50
N ASP A 181 -5.36 15.45 -8.33
CA ASP A 181 -6.53 16.30 -8.20
C ASP A 181 -7.65 15.80 -9.13
N ILE A 182 -8.04 14.54 -8.90
CA ILE A 182 -9.11 13.88 -9.67
C ILE A 182 -10.44 14.54 -9.30
N GLU A 183 -11.13 15.05 -10.31
CA GLU A 183 -12.40 15.77 -10.15
C GLU A 183 -13.60 14.91 -10.55
N LEU A 184 -14.78 15.30 -10.05
CA LEU A 184 -16.06 14.66 -10.37
C LEU A 184 -16.31 14.66 -11.88
N GLY A 185 -16.66 13.49 -12.43
CA GLY A 185 -16.99 13.33 -13.85
C GLY A 185 -15.80 13.25 -14.80
N GLN A 186 -14.56 13.35 -14.31
CA GLN A 186 -13.37 13.11 -15.15
C GLN A 186 -13.26 11.64 -15.55
N THR A 187 -12.69 11.40 -16.73
CA THR A 187 -12.34 10.05 -17.20
C THR A 187 -10.94 9.69 -16.72
N VAL A 188 -10.86 8.64 -15.91
CA VAL A 188 -9.61 8.09 -15.36
C VAL A 188 -9.35 6.74 -15.99
N VAL A 189 -8.26 6.61 -16.74
CA VAL A 189 -7.79 5.31 -17.25
C VAL A 189 -6.77 4.73 -16.28
N VAL A 190 -7.00 3.51 -15.80
CA VAL A 190 -6.02 2.73 -15.03
C VAL A 190 -5.42 1.67 -15.96
N ILE A 191 -4.10 1.73 -16.18
CA ILE A 191 -3.38 0.72 -16.95
C ILE A 191 -2.87 -0.36 -15.99
N GLY A 192 -3.40 -1.57 -16.16
CA GLY A 192 -3.18 -2.73 -15.31
C GLY A 192 -4.24 -2.89 -14.22
N ALA A 193 -4.73 -4.11 -14.06
CA ALA A 193 -5.71 -4.52 -13.06
C ALA A 193 -5.12 -5.57 -12.07
N GLY A 194 -3.85 -5.41 -11.71
CA GLY A 194 -3.25 -6.11 -10.56
C GLY A 194 -3.67 -5.47 -9.23
N ALA A 195 -3.09 -5.89 -8.10
CA ALA A 195 -3.45 -5.39 -6.76
C ALA A 195 -3.49 -3.85 -6.66
N MET A 196 -2.47 -3.16 -7.18
CA MET A 196 -2.45 -1.68 -7.16
C MET A 196 -3.34 -1.04 -8.23
N GLY A 197 -3.63 -1.76 -9.32
CA GLY A 197 -4.67 -1.37 -10.28
C GLY A 197 -6.04 -1.32 -9.62
N MET A 198 -6.40 -2.39 -8.91
CA MET A 198 -7.63 -2.49 -8.12
C MET A 198 -7.74 -1.37 -7.08
N ALA A 199 -6.67 -1.08 -6.34
CA ALA A 199 -6.65 0.04 -5.40
C ALA A 199 -6.97 1.38 -6.07
N ASN A 200 -6.35 1.67 -7.22
CA ASN A 200 -6.60 2.92 -7.97
C ASN A 200 -7.99 2.96 -8.60
N ILE A 201 -8.55 1.84 -9.05
CA ILE A 201 -9.94 1.74 -9.52
C ILE A 201 -10.91 2.15 -8.41
N LEU A 202 -10.77 1.55 -7.23
CA LEU A 202 -11.64 1.82 -6.07
C LEU A 202 -11.55 3.28 -5.63
N VAL A 203 -10.34 3.82 -5.53
CA VAL A 203 -10.13 5.20 -5.07
C VAL A 203 -10.60 6.21 -6.13
N ALA A 204 -10.27 6.03 -7.41
CA ALA A 204 -10.73 6.94 -8.47
C ALA A 204 -12.26 6.97 -8.55
N LYS A 205 -12.91 5.80 -8.44
CA LYS A 205 -14.38 5.72 -8.38
C LYS A 205 -14.95 6.49 -7.19
N SER A 206 -14.33 6.39 -6.02
CA SER A 206 -14.76 7.14 -4.83
C SER A 206 -14.63 8.66 -4.96
N HIS A 207 -13.80 9.14 -5.91
CA HIS A 207 -13.71 10.56 -6.30
C HIS A 207 -14.74 10.95 -7.38
N GLY A 208 -15.69 10.06 -7.70
CA GLY A 208 -16.73 10.30 -8.70
C GLY A 208 -16.23 10.34 -10.14
N ALA A 209 -15.07 9.72 -10.41
CA ALA A 209 -14.54 9.60 -11.77
C ALA A 209 -15.22 8.48 -12.58
N PHE A 210 -15.29 8.67 -13.90
CA PHE A 210 -15.58 7.60 -14.85
C PHE A 210 -14.31 6.76 -15.08
N VAL A 211 -14.19 5.67 -14.32
CA VAL A 211 -13.02 4.78 -14.36
C VAL A 211 -13.08 3.78 -15.52
N VAL A 212 -12.06 3.79 -16.36
CA VAL A 212 -11.82 2.84 -17.46
C VAL A 212 -10.52 2.07 -17.19
N VAL A 213 -10.46 0.77 -17.51
CA VAL A 213 -9.30 -0.07 -17.18
C VAL A 213 -8.72 -0.72 -18.42
N SER A 214 -7.44 -0.50 -18.70
CA SER A 214 -6.69 -1.18 -19.76
C SER A 214 -5.98 -2.40 -19.20
N GLU A 215 -6.37 -3.60 -19.66
CA GLU A 215 -5.82 -4.86 -19.16
C GLU A 215 -5.85 -5.96 -20.23
N LEU A 216 -4.76 -6.73 -20.33
CA LEU A 216 -4.57 -7.78 -21.33
C LEU A 216 -5.34 -9.05 -20.98
N ASP A 217 -5.39 -9.40 -19.70
CA ASP A 217 -6.06 -10.61 -19.23
C ASP A 217 -7.58 -10.43 -19.10
N ALA A 218 -8.35 -11.29 -19.78
CA ALA A 218 -9.81 -11.19 -19.82
C ALA A 218 -10.46 -11.41 -18.44
N LYS A 219 -9.89 -12.30 -17.60
CA LYS A 219 -10.41 -12.53 -16.24
C LYS A 219 -10.19 -11.29 -15.38
N ARG A 220 -9.03 -10.63 -15.47
CA ARG A 220 -8.75 -9.38 -14.76
C ARG A 220 -9.60 -8.21 -15.24
N ARG A 221 -9.92 -8.14 -16.53
CA ARG A 221 -10.91 -7.18 -17.04
C ARG A 221 -12.27 -7.39 -16.36
N GLN A 222 -12.74 -8.64 -16.27
CA GLN A 222 -14.00 -8.94 -15.57
C GLN A 222 -13.92 -8.56 -14.09
N ASN A 223 -12.84 -8.93 -13.40
CA ASN A 223 -12.64 -8.56 -11.99
C ASN A 223 -12.63 -7.04 -11.78
N ALA A 224 -12.06 -6.27 -12.71
CA ALA A 224 -12.06 -4.81 -12.66
C ALA A 224 -13.49 -4.24 -12.77
N LEU A 225 -14.32 -4.79 -13.66
CA LEU A 225 -15.74 -4.44 -13.77
C LEU A 225 -16.50 -4.78 -12.48
N ASP A 226 -16.28 -5.99 -11.95
CA ASP A 226 -16.92 -6.46 -10.71
C ASP A 226 -16.53 -5.60 -9.50
N ALA A 227 -15.28 -5.10 -9.46
CA ALA A 227 -14.81 -4.15 -8.46
C ALA A 227 -15.28 -2.71 -8.68
N GLY A 228 -15.93 -2.45 -9.82
CA GLY A 228 -16.66 -1.22 -10.07
C GLY A 228 -16.08 -0.29 -11.13
N ALA A 229 -15.09 -0.71 -11.92
CA ALA A 229 -14.76 0.00 -13.16
C ALA A 229 -15.99 0.12 -14.05
N HIS A 230 -16.11 1.22 -14.78
CA HIS A 230 -17.27 1.46 -15.66
C HIS A 230 -17.09 0.82 -17.02
N ALA A 231 -15.85 0.72 -17.49
CA ALA A 231 -15.51 0.10 -18.77
C ALA A 231 -14.09 -0.48 -18.75
N VAL A 232 -13.80 -1.31 -19.74
CA VAL A 232 -12.49 -1.94 -19.94
C VAL A 232 -12.02 -1.75 -21.38
N LEU A 233 -10.71 -1.63 -21.55
CA LEU A 233 -10.03 -1.62 -22.83
C LEU A 233 -9.26 -2.94 -22.95
N ASP A 234 -9.31 -3.55 -24.12
CA ASP A 234 -8.49 -4.70 -24.45
C ASP A 234 -7.43 -4.29 -25.48
N PRO A 235 -6.16 -4.14 -25.06
CA PRO A 235 -5.08 -3.78 -25.98
C PRO A 235 -4.88 -4.78 -27.12
N ASN A 236 -5.37 -6.02 -27.01
CA ASN A 236 -5.27 -7.02 -28.07
C ASN A 236 -6.43 -6.96 -29.08
N SER A 237 -7.50 -6.22 -28.77
CA SER A 237 -8.73 -6.17 -29.58
C SER A 237 -8.75 -5.02 -30.60
N GLY A 238 -7.61 -4.37 -30.85
CA GLY A 238 -7.47 -3.34 -31.88
C GLY A 238 -6.96 -2.00 -31.34
N ASP A 239 -7.34 -0.90 -32.00
CA ASP A 239 -6.90 0.45 -31.63
C ASP A 239 -7.49 0.87 -30.28
N ILE A 240 -6.65 0.90 -29.26
CA ILE A 240 -7.04 1.26 -27.89
C ILE A 240 -7.49 2.72 -27.76
N VAL A 241 -6.96 3.62 -28.60
CA VAL A 241 -7.38 5.02 -28.63
C VAL A 241 -8.81 5.11 -29.14
N GLN A 242 -9.14 4.36 -30.19
CA GLN A 242 -10.51 4.34 -30.70
C GLN A 242 -11.47 3.69 -29.70
N GLN A 243 -11.08 2.58 -29.07
CA GLN A 243 -11.87 1.95 -28.01
C GLN A 243 -12.22 2.96 -26.89
N LEU A 244 -11.24 3.73 -26.40
CA LEU A 244 -11.49 4.74 -25.37
C LEU A 244 -12.43 5.84 -25.87
N LYS A 245 -12.20 6.35 -27.09
CA LYS A 245 -13.05 7.40 -27.68
C LYS A 245 -14.50 6.96 -27.83
N ASP A 246 -14.74 5.72 -28.22
CA ASP A 246 -16.09 5.17 -28.41
C ASP A 246 -16.91 5.16 -27.11
N MET A 247 -16.25 5.02 -25.96
CA MET A 247 -16.89 5.01 -24.63
C MET A 247 -16.77 6.35 -23.86
N ASN A 248 -16.09 7.35 -24.43
CA ASN A 248 -15.75 8.61 -23.75
C ASN A 248 -16.03 9.83 -24.64
N ASP A 249 -17.16 9.85 -25.34
CA ASP A 249 -17.64 10.98 -26.14
C ASP A 249 -16.62 11.48 -27.20
N GLY A 250 -15.86 10.57 -27.79
CA GLY A 250 -14.81 10.90 -28.76
C GLY A 250 -13.54 11.50 -28.15
N ARG A 251 -13.43 11.56 -26.82
CA ARG A 251 -12.31 12.17 -26.07
C ARG A 251 -11.33 11.13 -25.53
N LEU A 252 -10.12 11.60 -25.28
CA LEU A 252 -9.10 10.89 -24.49
C LEU A 252 -9.33 11.10 -22.98
N ALA A 253 -8.52 10.46 -22.14
CA ALA A 253 -8.68 10.50 -20.68
C ALA A 253 -8.10 11.78 -20.06
N ASP A 254 -8.79 12.33 -19.07
CA ASP A 254 -8.30 13.46 -18.27
C ASP A 254 -7.10 13.02 -17.40
N VAL A 255 -7.13 11.79 -16.90
CA VAL A 255 -6.09 11.21 -16.06
C VAL A 255 -5.77 9.77 -16.52
N VAL A 256 -4.49 9.43 -16.56
CA VAL A 256 -4.02 8.05 -16.79
C VAL A 256 -3.12 7.63 -15.63
N ILE A 257 -3.41 6.49 -15.00
CA ILE A 257 -2.64 5.92 -13.89
C ILE A 257 -1.98 4.61 -14.35
N VAL A 258 -0.66 4.59 -14.39
CA VAL A 258 0.13 3.46 -14.87
C VAL A 258 0.58 2.60 -13.68
N THR A 259 -0.09 1.47 -13.46
CA THR A 259 0.19 0.56 -12.34
C THR A 259 1.10 -0.62 -12.71
N ILE A 260 1.67 -0.57 -13.91
CA ILE A 260 2.62 -1.54 -14.45
C ILE A 260 3.96 -0.84 -14.72
N GLY A 261 5.06 -1.38 -14.18
CA GLY A 261 6.40 -0.81 -14.34
C GLY A 261 7.08 -1.20 -15.66
N LEU A 262 6.39 -1.14 -16.80
CA LEU A 262 6.90 -1.56 -18.12
C LEU A 262 6.81 -0.44 -19.16
N GLY A 263 7.80 -0.38 -20.06
CA GLY A 263 7.88 0.61 -21.14
C GLY A 263 6.61 0.71 -21.99
N PRO A 264 6.07 -0.41 -22.52
CA PRO A 264 4.84 -0.38 -23.31
C PRO A 264 3.63 0.22 -22.59
N ALA A 265 3.53 0.05 -21.27
CA ALA A 265 2.44 0.65 -20.48
C ALA A 265 2.60 2.18 -20.36
N ASN A 266 3.84 2.66 -20.23
CA ASN A 266 4.14 4.10 -20.22
C ASN A 266 3.87 4.74 -21.59
N GLU A 267 4.21 4.05 -22.68
CA GLU A 267 3.94 4.51 -24.05
C GLU A 267 2.44 4.56 -24.33
N GLN A 268 1.69 3.52 -23.92
CA GLN A 268 0.23 3.52 -24.00
C GLN A 268 -0.40 4.67 -23.21
N ALA A 269 0.16 5.05 -22.06
CA ALA A 269 -0.36 6.19 -21.29
C ALA A 269 -0.29 7.50 -22.08
N MET A 270 0.79 7.70 -22.86
CA MET A 270 0.96 8.89 -23.70
C MET A 270 -0.06 8.98 -24.85
N THR A 271 -0.58 7.85 -25.33
CA THR A 271 -1.57 7.84 -26.40
C THR A 271 -3.00 8.00 -25.90
N LEU A 272 -3.24 7.65 -24.63
CA LEU A 272 -4.57 7.68 -24.02
C LEU A 272 -4.89 8.97 -23.25
N VAL A 273 -3.90 9.82 -22.97
CA VAL A 273 -4.10 11.07 -22.23
C VAL A 273 -4.56 12.21 -23.14
N ALA A 274 -5.53 13.00 -22.67
CA ALA A 274 -6.00 14.20 -23.34
C ALA A 274 -5.01 15.37 -23.21
N PRO A 275 -5.10 16.41 -24.07
CA PRO A 275 -4.46 17.69 -23.81
C PRO A 275 -4.84 18.23 -22.42
N ASN A 276 -3.87 18.82 -21.72
CA ASN A 276 -3.93 19.23 -20.31
C ASN A 276 -4.19 18.10 -19.30
N GLY A 277 -4.18 16.84 -19.75
CA GLY A 277 -4.36 15.68 -18.90
C GLY A 277 -3.11 15.34 -18.07
N LYS A 278 -3.28 14.38 -17.16
CA LYS A 278 -2.25 14.02 -16.17
C LYS A 278 -1.91 12.54 -16.26
N ILE A 279 -0.63 12.21 -16.24
CA ILE A 279 -0.12 10.83 -16.19
C ILE A 279 0.54 10.59 -14.82
N MET A 280 0.09 9.56 -14.11
CA MET A 280 0.72 9.04 -12.89
C MET A 280 1.49 7.76 -13.20
N LEU A 281 2.81 7.84 -13.20
CA LEU A 281 3.70 6.67 -13.17
C LEU A 281 3.70 6.12 -11.73
N PHE A 282 2.76 5.21 -11.45
CA PHE A 282 2.52 4.69 -10.10
C PHE A 282 3.51 3.58 -9.73
N ALA A 283 3.73 2.64 -10.66
CA ALA A 283 4.54 1.47 -10.39
C ALA A 283 6.04 1.75 -10.43
N SER A 284 6.77 1.16 -9.48
CA SER A 284 8.24 1.09 -9.57
C SER A 284 8.65 0.03 -10.60
N ALA A 285 9.53 0.40 -11.53
CA ALA A 285 10.13 -0.53 -12.49
C ALA A 285 11.41 -1.14 -11.93
N HIS A 286 11.59 -2.45 -12.08
CA HIS A 286 12.85 -3.13 -11.83
C HIS A 286 13.01 -4.33 -12.79
N PRO A 287 14.03 -4.34 -13.68
CA PRO A 287 14.96 -3.23 -13.94
C PRO A 287 14.24 -2.00 -14.52
N ALA A 288 14.79 -0.81 -14.30
CA ALA A 288 14.21 0.42 -14.84
C ALA A 288 14.65 0.63 -16.29
N VAL A 289 13.68 0.91 -17.17
CA VAL A 289 13.94 1.30 -18.56
C VAL A 289 13.55 2.78 -18.71
N PRO A 290 14.45 3.65 -19.21
CA PRO A 290 14.12 5.05 -19.46
C PRO A 290 12.93 5.20 -20.42
N MET A 291 12.05 6.15 -20.12
CA MET A 291 10.97 6.56 -21.02
C MET A 291 11.45 7.71 -21.90
N THR A 292 11.29 7.57 -23.22
CA THR A 292 11.56 8.65 -24.17
C THR A 292 10.32 9.53 -24.29
N VAL A 293 10.47 10.84 -24.08
CA VAL A 293 9.38 11.81 -24.18
C VAL A 293 9.80 12.94 -25.12
N ASP A 294 9.00 13.20 -26.15
CA ASP A 294 9.19 14.38 -27.01
C ASP A 294 8.76 15.64 -26.24
N PRO A 295 9.68 16.58 -25.95
CA PRO A 295 9.33 17.81 -25.24
C PRO A 295 8.32 18.68 -26.00
N ASN A 296 8.25 18.60 -27.33
CA ASN A 296 7.26 19.35 -28.10
C ASN A 296 5.83 18.82 -27.87
N VAL A 297 5.67 17.52 -27.66
CA VAL A 297 4.38 16.93 -27.29
C VAL A 297 3.93 17.50 -25.95
N ILE A 298 4.81 17.53 -24.95
CA ILE A 298 4.49 18.10 -23.62
C ILE A 298 4.17 19.60 -23.72
N HIS A 299 5.03 20.37 -24.39
CA HIS A 299 4.87 21.82 -24.55
C HIS A 299 3.53 22.20 -25.21
N ARG A 300 3.14 21.49 -26.28
CA ARG A 300 1.92 21.83 -27.03
C ARG A 300 0.64 21.30 -26.39
N SER A 301 0.72 20.15 -25.74
CA SER A 301 -0.45 19.51 -25.13
C SER A 301 -0.75 19.99 -23.72
N GLY A 302 0.24 20.49 -22.98
CA GLY A 302 0.09 20.82 -21.56
C GLY A 302 0.01 19.59 -20.65
N ILE A 303 0.34 18.39 -21.13
CA ILE A 303 0.30 17.16 -20.34
C ILE A 303 1.25 17.25 -19.14
N MET A 304 0.76 16.86 -17.97
CA MET A 304 1.59 16.69 -16.77
C MET A 304 1.97 15.22 -16.58
N ILE A 305 3.28 14.93 -16.49
CA ILE A 305 3.77 13.60 -16.09
C ILE A 305 4.29 13.68 -14.67
N THR A 306 3.82 12.79 -13.80
CA THR A 306 4.25 12.74 -12.40
C THR A 306 4.35 11.29 -11.90
N GLY A 307 4.85 11.12 -10.68
CA GLY A 307 4.89 9.84 -9.99
C GLY A 307 4.53 9.98 -8.52
N SER A 308 4.36 8.85 -7.84
CA SER A 308 4.10 8.77 -6.40
C SER A 308 5.08 7.84 -5.71
N THR A 309 5.33 8.08 -4.43
CA THR A 309 6.10 7.16 -3.60
C THR A 309 5.58 7.26 -2.18
N SER A 310 5.11 6.14 -1.64
CA SER A 310 4.50 6.07 -0.30
C SER A 310 3.24 6.94 -0.20
N LYS A 311 2.74 7.04 1.02
CA LYS A 311 1.56 7.76 1.48
C LYS A 311 1.99 8.63 2.66
N ASN A 312 1.32 9.76 2.85
CA ASN A 312 1.49 10.57 4.06
C ASN A 312 0.47 10.16 5.14
N ARG A 313 0.53 10.75 6.33
CA ARG A 313 -0.42 10.43 7.42
C ARG A 313 -1.88 10.78 7.05
N LYS A 314 -2.09 11.87 6.33
CA LYS A 314 -3.43 12.29 5.86
C LYS A 314 -4.02 11.22 4.93
N ASP A 315 -3.25 10.74 3.97
CA ASP A 315 -3.67 9.73 2.99
C ASP A 315 -4.03 8.41 3.69
N LEU A 316 -3.23 7.99 4.69
CA LEU A 316 -3.50 6.79 5.49
C LEU A 316 -4.80 6.92 6.30
N PHE A 317 -5.04 8.09 6.89
CA PHE A 317 -6.27 8.34 7.62
C PHE A 317 -7.49 8.40 6.69
N GLN A 318 -7.36 9.00 5.50
CA GLN A 318 -8.41 8.97 4.48
C GLN A 318 -8.71 7.54 4.03
N ALA A 319 -7.68 6.72 3.78
CA ALA A 319 -7.85 5.31 3.45
C ALA A 319 -8.61 4.53 4.54
N SER A 320 -8.27 4.75 5.81
CA SER A 320 -8.96 4.11 6.93
C SER A 320 -10.43 4.50 6.97
N LEU A 321 -10.77 5.77 6.69
CA LEU A 321 -12.15 6.24 6.61
C LEU A 321 -12.91 5.63 5.44
N LEU A 322 -12.29 5.53 4.26
CA LEU A 322 -12.91 4.93 3.07
C LEU A 322 -13.31 3.47 3.34
N ILE A 323 -12.42 2.70 3.97
CA ILE A 323 -12.66 1.30 4.34
C ILE A 323 -13.69 1.22 5.48
N ALA A 324 -13.47 1.95 6.57
CA ALA A 324 -14.32 1.88 7.76
C ALA A 324 -15.77 2.29 7.50
N ARG A 325 -15.99 3.23 6.58
CA ARG A 325 -17.33 3.69 6.18
C ARG A 325 -17.91 2.91 5.00
N ARG A 326 -17.21 1.87 4.52
CA ARG A 326 -17.63 1.05 3.36
C ARG A 326 -17.90 1.88 2.11
N ILE A 327 -17.18 3.00 1.95
CA ILE A 327 -17.21 3.81 0.71
C ILE A 327 -16.55 3.01 -0.43
N ILE A 328 -15.58 2.17 -0.09
CA ILE A 328 -14.96 1.21 -1.02
C ILE A 328 -15.07 -0.21 -0.46
N ASN A 329 -15.18 -1.20 -1.36
CA ASN A 329 -15.03 -2.61 -1.02
C ASN A 329 -13.64 -3.11 -1.44
N VAL A 330 -12.80 -3.46 -0.46
CA VAL A 330 -11.43 -3.93 -0.71
C VAL A 330 -11.33 -5.45 -0.86
N GLU A 331 -12.43 -6.19 -0.65
CA GLU A 331 -12.46 -7.65 -0.78
C GLU A 331 -11.92 -8.16 -2.13
N PRO A 332 -12.23 -7.55 -3.30
CA PRO A 332 -11.68 -7.99 -4.58
C PRO A 332 -10.15 -7.88 -4.70
N MET A 333 -9.49 -7.19 -3.78
CA MET A 333 -8.03 -7.10 -3.74
C MET A 333 -7.39 -8.28 -3.02
N ILE A 334 -8.16 -9.10 -2.29
CA ILE A 334 -7.66 -10.25 -1.52
C ILE A 334 -7.83 -11.50 -2.37
N GLU A 335 -6.71 -12.14 -2.68
CA GLU A 335 -6.70 -13.42 -3.39
C GLU A 335 -7.00 -14.56 -2.41
N LYS A 336 -6.19 -14.64 -1.33
CA LYS A 336 -6.27 -15.68 -0.31
C LYS A 336 -5.84 -15.13 1.04
N VAL A 337 -6.41 -15.71 2.09
CA VAL A 337 -5.98 -15.54 3.47
C VAL A 337 -5.31 -16.83 3.93
N ILE A 338 -4.05 -16.75 4.35
CA ILE A 338 -3.22 -17.90 4.74
C ILE A 338 -2.72 -17.68 6.17
N PRO A 339 -2.86 -18.65 7.09
CA PRO A 339 -2.40 -18.48 8.47
C PRO A 339 -0.88 -18.37 8.56
N LEU A 340 -0.38 -17.63 9.57
CA LEU A 340 1.04 -17.41 9.84
C LEU A 340 1.84 -18.71 9.90
N ASP A 341 1.26 -19.78 10.45
CA ASP A 341 1.91 -21.11 10.54
C ASP A 341 2.24 -21.70 9.15
N GLN A 342 1.64 -21.18 8.07
CA GLN A 342 1.90 -21.53 6.67
C GLN A 342 2.60 -20.39 5.91
N ALA A 343 3.43 -19.59 6.59
CA ALA A 343 4.08 -18.42 5.99
C ALA A 343 4.84 -18.72 4.68
N GLN A 344 5.54 -19.85 4.58
CA GLN A 344 6.22 -20.24 3.33
C GLN A 344 5.23 -20.29 2.15
N LEU A 345 4.09 -20.98 2.31
CA LEU A 345 3.04 -21.03 1.29
C LEU A 345 2.51 -19.64 0.95
N ALA A 346 2.33 -18.77 1.95
CA ALA A 346 1.85 -17.41 1.72
C ALA A 346 2.80 -16.62 0.80
N PHE A 347 4.11 -16.73 1.01
CA PHE A 347 5.12 -16.10 0.16
C PHE A 347 5.20 -16.74 -1.23
N ASP A 348 5.11 -18.07 -1.32
CA ASP A 348 5.11 -18.80 -2.59
C ASP A 348 3.88 -18.42 -3.46
N GLU A 349 2.72 -18.21 -2.84
CA GLU A 349 1.53 -17.71 -3.54
C GLU A 349 1.65 -16.22 -3.89
N ALA A 350 2.28 -15.40 -3.03
CA ALA A 350 2.37 -13.96 -3.24
C ALA A 350 3.24 -13.56 -4.44
N ILE A 351 4.22 -14.39 -4.82
CA ILE A 351 5.08 -14.13 -5.97
C ILE A 351 4.46 -14.54 -7.31
N LYS A 352 3.31 -15.21 -7.30
CA LYS A 352 2.58 -15.58 -8.52
C LYS A 352 1.92 -14.36 -9.12
N GLN A 353 2.26 -14.04 -10.37
CA GLN A 353 1.86 -12.77 -10.99
C GLN A 353 0.35 -12.65 -11.19
N GLU A 354 -0.36 -13.76 -11.32
CA GLU A 354 -1.81 -13.84 -11.50
C GLU A 354 -2.61 -13.46 -10.25
N ASN A 355 -2.03 -13.67 -9.06
CA ASN A 355 -2.69 -13.47 -7.78
C ASN A 355 -2.80 -11.97 -7.42
N TYR A 356 -3.87 -11.61 -6.73
CA TYR A 356 -3.96 -10.34 -5.99
C TYR A 356 -3.20 -10.41 -4.65
N ARG A 357 -3.62 -9.65 -3.62
CA ARG A 357 -2.94 -9.68 -2.33
C ARG A 357 -3.18 -11.00 -1.62
N ILE A 358 -2.08 -11.63 -1.21
CA ILE A 358 -2.10 -12.68 -0.19
C ILE A 358 -2.04 -12.00 1.17
N VAL A 359 -2.97 -12.36 2.04
CA VAL A 359 -3.03 -11.83 3.41
C VAL A 359 -2.64 -12.94 4.39
N VAL A 360 -1.71 -12.64 5.27
CA VAL A 360 -1.30 -13.53 6.36
C VAL A 360 -2.13 -13.23 7.60
N SER A 361 -2.90 -14.20 8.11
CA SER A 361 -3.63 -14.09 9.38
C SER A 361 -2.79 -14.56 10.56
N MET A 362 -2.89 -13.89 11.71
CA MET A 362 -1.98 -14.02 12.87
C MET A 362 -2.53 -14.83 14.05
#